data_AF-A0A7S1H7K5-F1
#
_entry.id   AF-A0A7S1H7K5-F1
#
_cell.length_a   1.000
_cell.length_b   1.000
_cell.length_c   1.000
_cell.angle_alpha   90.00
_cell.angle_beta   90.00
_cell.angle_gamma   90.00
#
_symmetry.space_group_name_H-M   'P 1'
#
loop_
_entity.id
_entity.type
_entity.pdbx_description
1 polymer ?
#
loop_
_entity_poly.entity_id
_entity_poly.type
_entity_poly.pdbx_seq_one_letter_code
_entity_poly.pdbx_strand_id
1 'polypeptide(L)'
;TMRVLLKGGEGGRGEQLDLVVSVTSLDQLMTQARGTDPLLKKKVQQWAGVSAGYFALNRMFWTRIEEGGDVSRTAMQRALSQRGVAAFLSRKGTVQQGEPLFNKYVRWDTIADDQEQVQRIKWAKIKTPSRAMEKLMRVYQGNVSRLVDLTRQSIVFEGIGDLVKCLEAILLDPEVVVLRIKNRLDKSYDSSLSAGYRDVALNVRIVSEEAIELALDTHVCEVQLILKHYAEMKSDEGHKRYVEFRNARAE
;
A
#
# COMPACT_ATOMS: atom_id res chain seq x y z
N THR A 1 26.68 9.40 -11.01
CA THR A 1 25.60 9.80 -11.94
C THR A 1 24.61 8.67 -12.05
N MET A 2 23.50 8.74 -11.30
CA MET A 2 22.54 7.63 -11.15
C MET A 2 21.48 7.73 -12.25
N ARG A 3 21.41 6.74 -13.15
CA ARG A 3 20.34 6.65 -14.17
C ARG A 3 19.13 5.94 -13.54
N VAL A 4 18.09 6.70 -13.23
CA VAL A 4 16.74 6.14 -13.01
C VAL A 4 16.22 5.67 -14.37
N LEU A 5 16.05 4.36 -14.55
CA LEU A 5 15.40 3.80 -15.75
C LEU A 5 13.89 4.02 -15.65
N LEU A 6 13.42 5.17 -16.14
CA LEU A 6 12.02 5.38 -16.48
C LEU A 6 11.75 4.68 -17.82
N LYS A 7 11.26 3.43 -17.80
CA LYS A 7 10.76 2.80 -19.03
C LYS A 7 9.25 3.01 -19.15
N GLY A 8 8.88 3.90 -20.09
CA GLY A 8 7.58 3.89 -20.75
C GLY A 8 7.43 2.60 -21.56
N GLY A 9 6.19 2.10 -21.64
CA GLY A 9 5.91 0.73 -22.07
C GLY A 9 6.32 0.42 -23.51
N GLU A 10 6.77 -0.81 -23.70
CA GLU A 10 6.50 -1.62 -24.88
C GLU A 10 6.64 -3.10 -24.49
N GLY A 11 5.73 -3.93 -24.97
CA GLY A 11 5.72 -5.36 -24.72
C GLY A 11 6.95 -6.03 -25.34
N GLY A 12 7.73 -6.73 -24.52
CA GLY A 12 8.86 -7.51 -25.01
C GLY A 12 9.74 -7.98 -23.87
N ARG A 13 9.77 -9.31 -23.66
CA ARG A 13 10.75 -10.15 -22.96
C ARG A 13 11.49 -9.49 -21.78
N GLY A 14 11.15 -9.99 -20.58
CA GLY A 14 11.66 -9.52 -19.31
C GLY A 14 13.16 -9.26 -19.30
N GLU A 15 13.51 -7.99 -19.16
CA GLU A 15 14.83 -7.62 -18.67
C GLU A 15 14.94 -8.10 -17.23
N GLN A 16 15.86 -9.03 -17.08
CA GLN A 16 16.23 -9.73 -15.87
C GLN A 16 16.71 -8.70 -14.84
N LEU A 17 16.04 -8.64 -13.70
CA LEU A 17 16.60 -8.04 -12.50
C LEU A 17 17.76 -8.94 -12.07
N ASP A 18 18.94 -8.78 -12.67
CA ASP A 18 20.21 -9.29 -12.13
C ASP A 18 20.66 -8.38 -10.97
N LEU A 19 19.71 -8.00 -10.11
CA LEU A 19 19.99 -7.48 -8.78
C LEU A 19 20.20 -8.71 -7.91
N VAL A 20 21.47 -9.09 -7.75
CA VAL A 20 21.91 -10.14 -6.85
C VAL A 20 21.62 -9.70 -5.41
N VAL A 21 20.36 -9.76 -5.01
CA VAL A 21 20.01 -9.87 -3.60
C VAL A 21 20.41 -11.30 -3.25
N SER A 22 21.46 -11.47 -2.44
CA SER A 22 21.99 -12.77 -2.02
C SER A 22 21.06 -13.47 -1.02
N VAL A 23 19.77 -13.49 -1.30
CA VAL A 23 18.75 -14.19 -0.52
C VAL A 23 18.78 -15.63 -0.99
N THR A 24 19.20 -16.51 -0.09
CA THR A 24 19.40 -17.94 -0.40
C THR A 24 18.19 -18.78 -0.02
N SER A 25 17.27 -18.26 0.82
CA SER A 25 16.06 -18.97 1.23
C SER A 25 14.87 -18.06 1.50
N LEU A 26 13.66 -18.63 1.41
CA LEU A 26 12.42 -17.93 1.77
C LEU A 26 12.40 -17.57 3.26
N ASP A 27 12.94 -18.40 4.15
CA ASP A 27 12.97 -18.13 5.60
C ASP A 27 13.82 -16.91 5.95
N GLN A 28 14.97 -16.75 5.28
CA GLN A 28 15.80 -15.56 5.40
C GLN A 28 15.02 -14.32 4.97
N LEU A 29 14.36 -14.38 3.80
CA LEU A 29 13.58 -13.27 3.27
C LEU A 29 12.38 -12.90 4.18
N MET A 30 11.74 -13.90 4.77
CA MET A 30 10.65 -13.71 5.72
C MET A 30 11.13 -13.08 7.04
N THR A 31 12.33 -13.45 7.50
CA THR A 31 12.96 -12.84 8.68
C THR A 31 13.30 -11.38 8.43
N GLN A 32 13.95 -11.07 7.30
CA GLN A 32 14.22 -9.70 6.88
C GLN A 32 12.92 -8.88 6.71
N ALA A 33 11.86 -9.48 6.15
CA ALA A 33 10.57 -8.82 6.02
C ALA A 33 9.98 -8.38 7.36
N ARG A 34 10.11 -9.21 8.41
CA ARG A 34 9.64 -8.87 9.77
C ARG A 34 10.44 -7.73 10.39
N GLY A 35 11.76 -7.74 10.23
CA GLY A 35 12.62 -6.65 10.72
C GLY A 35 12.40 -5.34 9.97
N THR A 36 12.14 -5.41 8.66
CA THR A 36 12.00 -4.21 7.80
C THR A 36 10.62 -3.57 7.88
N ASP A 37 9.57 -4.32 8.25
CA ASP A 37 8.19 -3.79 8.28
C ASP A 37 7.99 -2.55 9.18
N PRO A 38 8.53 -2.49 10.40
CA PRO A 38 8.52 -1.27 11.22
C PRO A 38 9.26 -0.10 10.56
N LEU A 39 10.42 -0.34 9.94
CA LEU A 39 11.21 0.69 9.25
C LEU A 39 10.44 1.27 8.07
N LEU A 40 9.79 0.40 7.28
CA LEU A 40 8.95 0.83 6.16
C LEU A 40 7.76 1.66 6.62
N LYS A 41 7.10 1.26 7.73
CA LYS A 41 5.99 2.02 8.31
C LYS A 41 6.43 3.44 8.71
N LYS A 42 7.58 3.56 9.38
CA LYS A 42 8.17 4.85 9.75
C LYS A 42 8.44 5.72 8.50
N LYS A 43 9.01 5.12 7.44
CA LYS A 43 9.27 5.83 6.19
C LYS A 43 8.00 6.32 5.49
N VAL A 44 6.99 5.46 5.34
CA VAL A 44 5.73 5.89 4.70
C VAL A 44 4.98 6.95 5.50
N GLN A 45 5.09 6.94 6.83
CA GLN A 45 4.57 8.02 7.68
C GLN A 45 5.29 9.35 7.42
N GLN A 46 6.63 9.34 7.37
CA GLN A 46 7.42 10.52 7.05
C GLN A 46 7.06 11.10 5.69
N TRP A 47 6.99 10.25 4.65
CA TRP A 47 6.62 10.69 3.31
C TRP A 47 5.19 11.23 3.25
N ALA A 48 4.23 10.55 3.90
CA ALA A 48 2.86 11.04 3.99
C ALA A 48 2.76 12.41 4.69
N GLY A 49 3.62 12.68 5.69
CA GLY A 49 3.66 13.96 6.41
C GLY A 49 4.05 15.14 5.53
N VAL A 50 4.99 14.94 4.61
CA VAL A 50 5.44 16.01 3.69
C VAL A 50 4.57 16.14 2.43
N SER A 51 3.67 15.19 2.21
CA SER A 51 2.90 15.07 0.96
C SER A 51 1.39 14.99 1.17
N ALA A 52 0.85 15.40 2.32
CA ALA A 52 -0.58 15.32 2.65
C ALA A 52 -1.19 13.91 2.39
N GLY A 53 -0.41 12.86 2.65
CA GLY A 53 -0.79 11.49 2.37
C GLY A 53 -1.85 10.95 3.33
N TYR A 54 -2.67 10.03 2.85
CA TYR A 54 -3.72 9.37 3.60
C TYR A 54 -3.40 7.88 3.81
N PHE A 55 -3.89 7.35 4.93
CA PHE A 55 -3.88 5.91 5.21
C PHE A 55 -5.30 5.37 5.34
N ALA A 56 -5.50 4.12 4.93
CA ALA A 56 -6.77 3.43 5.14
C ALA A 56 -6.99 3.14 6.63
N LEU A 57 -8.23 3.27 7.09
CA LEU A 57 -8.65 2.91 8.44
C LEU A 57 -9.11 1.44 8.51
N ASN A 58 -8.93 0.80 9.66
CA ASN A 58 -9.57 -0.49 9.92
C ASN A 58 -11.09 -0.33 9.86
N ARG A 59 -11.79 -1.32 9.28
CA ARG A 59 -13.24 -1.25 8.99
C ARG A 59 -14.10 -0.94 10.21
N MET A 60 -13.65 -1.36 11.40
CA MET A 60 -14.34 -1.09 12.66
C MET A 60 -14.34 0.39 13.06
N PHE A 61 -13.49 1.22 12.46
CA PHE A 61 -13.36 2.66 12.76
C PHE A 61 -13.85 3.55 11.60
N TRP A 62 -14.51 2.99 10.59
CA TRP A 62 -15.11 3.80 9.52
C TRP A 62 -16.26 4.64 10.08
N THR A 63 -16.26 5.94 9.82
CA THR A 63 -17.33 6.86 10.25
C THR A 63 -18.24 7.21 9.08
N ARG A 64 -19.53 7.45 9.36
CA ARG A 64 -20.48 7.91 8.33
C ARG A 64 -20.20 9.37 8.00
N ILE A 65 -20.20 9.70 6.71
CA ILE A 65 -20.18 11.08 6.22
C ILE A 65 -21.63 11.57 6.28
N GLU A 66 -21.90 12.57 7.11
CA GLU A 66 -23.18 13.26 7.13
C GLU A 66 -23.16 14.32 6.01
N GLU A 67 -24.16 14.30 5.12
CA GLU A 67 -24.30 15.34 4.10
C GLU A 67 -24.68 16.67 4.78
N GLY A 68 -23.79 17.66 4.72
CA GLY A 68 -24.08 19.05 5.09
C GLY A 68 -23.77 19.49 6.54
N GLY A 69 -23.02 18.73 7.32
CA GLY A 69 -22.69 19.09 8.71
C GLY A 69 -21.28 19.66 8.89
N ASP A 70 -21.19 20.88 9.43
CA ASP A 70 -19.97 21.52 9.91
C ASP A 70 -19.19 20.59 10.87
N VAL A 71 -17.87 20.48 10.65
CA VAL A 71 -16.99 19.50 11.31
C VAL A 71 -16.69 19.98 12.73
N SER A 72 -17.62 19.74 13.66
CA SER A 72 -17.40 20.02 15.08
C SER A 72 -17.93 18.92 16.00
N ARG A 73 -16.98 18.07 16.42
CA ARG A 73 -16.84 17.37 17.72
C ARG A 73 -17.95 16.49 18.31
N THR A 74 -19.15 16.38 17.75
CA THR A 74 -20.26 15.69 18.46
C THR A 74 -20.64 14.29 17.94
N ALA A 75 -20.31 13.93 16.69
CA ALA A 75 -20.61 12.60 16.14
C ALA A 75 -19.66 11.50 16.67
N MET A 76 -18.40 11.85 16.96
CA MET A 76 -17.36 10.93 17.41
C MET A 76 -17.70 10.28 18.76
N GLN A 77 -18.31 11.03 19.69
CA GLN A 77 -18.68 10.53 21.01
C GLN A 77 -19.86 9.55 20.98
N ARG A 78 -20.74 9.60 19.97
CA ARG A 78 -21.90 8.67 19.88
C ARG A 78 -21.53 7.33 19.26
N ALA A 79 -20.67 7.34 18.24
CA ALA A 79 -20.22 6.13 17.54
C ALA A 79 -19.32 5.22 18.42
N LEU A 80 -18.61 5.79 19.39
CA LEU A 80 -17.72 5.07 20.33
C LEU A 80 -18.46 4.39 21.50
N SER A 81 -19.79 4.55 21.61
CA SER A 81 -20.56 3.82 22.63
C SER A 81 -20.69 2.34 22.27
N GLN A 82 -20.63 1.44 23.26
CA GLN A 82 -20.84 -0.01 23.06
C GLN A 82 -22.17 -0.31 22.32
N ARG A 83 -23.18 0.55 22.50
CA ARG A 83 -24.47 0.48 21.78
C ARG A 83 -24.35 0.79 20.28
N GLY A 84 -23.48 1.73 19.89
CA GLY A 84 -23.23 2.07 18.49
C GLY A 84 -22.57 0.93 17.71
N VAL A 85 -21.60 0.25 18.34
CA VAL A 85 -20.93 -0.94 17.77
C VAL A 85 -21.88 -2.13 17.67
N ALA A 86 -22.74 -2.36 18.66
CA ALA A 86 -23.74 -3.44 18.62
C ALA A 86 -24.80 -3.23 17.52
N ALA A 87 -25.28 -1.99 17.34
CA ALA A 87 -26.22 -1.65 16.28
C ALA A 87 -25.65 -1.85 14.86
N PHE A 88 -24.33 -1.69 14.71
CA PHE A 88 -23.61 -1.91 13.45
C PHE A 88 -23.55 -3.39 13.06
N LEU A 89 -23.32 -4.29 14.02
CA LEU A 89 -23.20 -5.73 13.76
C LEU A 89 -24.54 -6.42 13.46
N SER A 90 -25.66 -5.86 13.94
CA SER A 90 -26.99 -6.48 13.82
C SER A 90 -27.73 -6.23 12.50
N ARG A 91 -27.29 -5.31 11.62
CA ARG A 91 -28.01 -5.03 10.37
C ARG A 91 -27.58 -5.97 9.23
N LYS A 92 -28.20 -7.15 9.18
CA LYS A 92 -28.31 -7.96 7.95
C LYS A 92 -29.55 -7.51 7.17
N GLY A 93 -29.34 -7.11 5.92
CA GLY A 93 -30.38 -7.10 4.88
C GLY A 93 -31.19 -5.81 4.75
N THR A 94 -31.00 -5.15 3.61
CA THR A 94 -32.01 -4.63 2.64
C THR A 94 -31.40 -3.40 1.97
N VAL A 95 -31.03 -3.55 0.69
CA VAL A 95 -30.44 -2.49 -0.13
C VAL A 95 -31.55 -1.51 -0.50
N GLN A 96 -31.52 -0.31 0.08
CA GLN A 96 -32.17 0.88 -0.46
C GLN A 96 -31.09 1.83 -0.98
N GLN A 97 -31.39 2.48 -2.10
CA GLN A 97 -30.50 3.33 -2.88
C GLN A 97 -29.81 4.41 -2.03
N GLY A 98 -28.49 4.55 -2.23
CA GLY A 98 -27.60 5.46 -1.51
C GLY A 98 -26.81 4.73 -0.43
N GLU A 99 -25.76 3.99 -0.80
CA GLU A 99 -24.78 3.47 0.16
C GLU A 99 -24.28 4.63 1.05
N PRO A 100 -24.29 4.50 2.38
CA PRO A 100 -23.74 5.54 3.24
C PRO A 100 -22.28 5.78 2.83
N LEU A 101 -21.95 7.02 2.48
CA LEU A 101 -20.56 7.40 2.26
C LEU A 101 -19.85 7.28 3.62
N PHE A 102 -18.84 6.41 3.69
CA PHE A 102 -18.03 6.23 4.88
C PHE A 102 -16.67 6.89 4.70
N ASN A 103 -16.14 7.51 5.74
CA ASN A 103 -14.76 7.94 5.76
C ASN A 103 -13.85 6.73 6.02
N LYS A 104 -13.23 6.23 4.95
CA LYS A 104 -12.35 5.05 4.96
C LYS A 104 -10.88 5.40 5.14
N TYR A 105 -10.53 6.69 5.05
CA TYR A 105 -9.16 7.18 5.01
C TYR A 105 -8.96 8.30 6.01
N VAL A 106 -7.74 8.43 6.52
CA VAL A 106 -7.35 9.50 7.43
C VAL A 106 -6.09 10.16 6.91
N ARG A 107 -6.05 11.50 6.93
CA ARG A 107 -4.88 12.27 6.50
C ARG A 107 -3.83 12.19 7.60
N TRP A 108 -2.61 11.83 7.26
CA TRP A 108 -1.58 11.48 8.25
C TRP A 108 -1.28 12.64 9.22
N ASP A 109 -1.11 13.85 8.70
CA ASP A 109 -0.85 15.06 9.48
C ASP A 109 -1.95 15.40 10.51
N THR A 110 -3.19 14.94 10.30
CA THR A 110 -4.30 15.18 11.25
C THR A 110 -4.27 14.26 12.47
N ILE A 111 -3.47 13.18 12.42
CA ILE A 111 -3.40 12.16 13.47
C ILE A 111 -1.98 11.83 13.92
N ALA A 112 -0.95 12.43 13.32
CA ALA A 112 0.45 12.06 13.55
C ALA A 112 0.86 12.11 15.04
N ASP A 113 0.28 13.05 15.79
CA ASP A 113 0.55 13.25 17.22
C ASP A 113 -0.40 12.47 18.15
N ASP A 114 -1.41 11.78 17.61
CA ASP A 114 -2.41 11.02 18.39
C ASP A 114 -2.20 9.52 18.21
N GLN A 115 -1.49 8.91 19.16
CA GLN A 115 -1.18 7.48 19.15
C GLN A 115 -2.43 6.60 19.10
N GLU A 116 -3.54 6.99 19.72
CA GLU A 116 -4.77 6.21 19.69
C GLU A 116 -5.34 6.16 18.26
N GLN A 117 -5.27 7.27 17.54
CA GLN A 117 -5.73 7.36 16.15
C GLN A 117 -4.79 6.63 15.20
N VAL A 118 -3.47 6.70 15.42
CA VAL A 118 -2.47 5.96 14.64
C VAL A 118 -2.74 4.45 14.69
N GLN A 119 -3.17 3.91 15.84
CA GLN A 119 -3.53 2.49 15.96
C GLN A 119 -4.76 2.08 15.13
N ARG A 120 -5.57 3.04 14.67
CA ARG A 120 -6.74 2.77 13.81
C ARG A 120 -6.35 2.54 12.36
N ILE A 121 -5.12 2.88 11.96
CA ILE A 121 -4.60 2.67 10.61
C ILE A 121 -4.57 1.17 10.27
N LYS A 122 -5.08 0.84 9.09
CA LYS A 122 -5.01 -0.49 8.48
C LYS A 122 -3.69 -0.61 7.71
N TRP A 123 -2.64 -1.02 8.42
CA TRP A 123 -1.37 -1.38 7.80
C TRP A 123 -1.50 -2.62 6.92
N ALA A 124 -0.76 -2.65 5.81
CA ALA A 124 -0.64 -3.87 5.05
C ALA A 124 0.14 -4.90 5.87
N LYS A 125 -0.38 -6.13 5.90
CA LYS A 125 0.27 -7.26 6.56
C LYS A 125 1.42 -7.76 5.70
N ILE A 126 2.48 -8.23 6.34
CA ILE A 126 3.53 -9.02 5.69
C ILE A 126 2.85 -10.21 4.99
N LYS A 127 3.26 -10.48 3.75
CA LYS A 127 2.72 -11.59 2.97
C LYS A 127 2.92 -12.90 3.73
N THR A 128 1.87 -13.72 3.79
CA THR A 128 1.94 -15.01 4.48
C THR A 128 2.86 -15.99 3.73
N PRO A 129 3.50 -16.95 4.43
CA PRO A 129 4.34 -17.97 3.79
C PRO A 129 3.61 -18.73 2.66
N SER A 130 2.34 -19.09 2.87
CA SER A 130 1.53 -19.78 1.86
C SER A 130 1.36 -18.96 0.58
N ARG A 131 1.07 -17.65 0.71
CA ARG A 131 0.91 -16.73 -0.42
C ARG A 131 2.25 -16.40 -1.08
N ALA A 132 3.34 -16.37 -0.32
CA ALA A 132 4.69 -16.21 -0.84
C ALA A 132 5.07 -17.41 -1.71
N MET A 133 4.89 -18.63 -1.20
CA MET A 133 5.16 -19.88 -1.92
C MET A 133 4.35 -20.00 -3.21
N GLU A 134 3.04 -19.71 -3.13
CA GLU A 134 2.16 -19.74 -4.31
C GLU A 134 2.66 -18.79 -5.41
N LYS A 135 3.06 -17.56 -5.03
CA LYS A 135 3.59 -16.57 -5.98
C LYS A 135 4.94 -16.99 -6.56
N LEU A 136 5.83 -17.54 -5.72
CA LEU A 136 7.13 -18.04 -6.16
C LEU A 136 6.98 -19.12 -7.23
N MET A 137 6.12 -20.11 -6.98
CA MET A 137 5.95 -21.24 -7.89
C MET A 137 5.26 -20.85 -9.18
N ARG A 138 4.23 -19.99 -9.13
CA ARG A 138 3.45 -19.62 -10.32
C ARG A 138 4.12 -18.57 -11.20
N VAL A 139 4.76 -17.57 -10.59
CA VAL A 139 5.23 -16.38 -11.32
C VAL A 139 6.74 -16.35 -11.48
N TYR A 140 7.46 -16.80 -10.46
CA TYR A 140 8.91 -16.62 -10.38
C TYR A 140 9.71 -17.92 -10.55
N GLN A 141 9.04 -19.03 -10.87
CA GLN A 141 9.66 -20.34 -11.08
C GLN A 141 10.57 -20.75 -9.91
N GLY A 142 10.13 -20.46 -8.69
CA GLY A 142 10.89 -20.75 -7.46
C GLY A 142 12.02 -19.76 -7.14
N ASN A 143 12.29 -18.76 -7.98
CA ASN A 143 13.35 -17.79 -7.71
C ASN A 143 12.95 -16.79 -6.61
N VAL A 144 13.49 -17.02 -5.41
CA VAL A 144 13.20 -16.24 -4.19
C VAL A 144 13.59 -14.78 -4.31
N SER A 145 14.69 -14.47 -5.00
CA SER A 145 15.19 -13.09 -5.17
C SER A 145 14.18 -12.15 -5.88
N ARG A 146 13.20 -12.71 -6.59
CA ARG A 146 12.17 -11.95 -7.31
C ARG A 146 10.94 -11.62 -6.46
N LEU A 147 10.87 -12.12 -5.22
CA LEU A 147 9.74 -11.88 -4.31
C LEU A 147 9.90 -10.55 -3.55
N VAL A 148 9.68 -9.46 -4.26
CA VAL A 148 9.94 -8.08 -3.80
C VAL A 148 8.78 -7.38 -3.08
N ASP A 149 7.71 -8.11 -2.75
CA ASP A 149 6.48 -7.55 -2.18
C ASP A 149 6.06 -8.25 -0.87
N LEU A 150 6.98 -8.91 -0.17
CA LEU A 150 6.70 -9.48 1.16
C LEU A 150 6.28 -8.38 2.15
N THR A 151 7.07 -7.30 2.18
CA THR A 151 6.81 -6.09 2.96
C THR A 151 6.35 -5.02 1.99
N ARG A 152 5.17 -4.47 2.24
CA ARG A 152 4.58 -3.47 1.36
C ARG A 152 3.71 -2.50 2.13
N GLN A 153 3.60 -1.26 1.68
CA GLN A 153 2.65 -0.28 2.21
C GLN A 153 2.07 0.58 1.08
N SER A 154 0.99 1.30 1.36
CA SER A 154 0.37 2.21 0.42
C SER A 154 0.09 3.56 1.05
N ILE A 155 0.31 4.62 0.28
CA ILE A 155 -0.09 5.99 0.63
C ILE A 155 -1.13 6.42 -0.38
N VAL A 156 -2.24 6.98 0.11
CA VAL A 156 -3.38 7.40 -0.70
C VAL A 156 -3.40 8.93 -0.83
N PHE A 157 -3.78 9.43 -1.99
CA PHE A 157 -3.79 10.87 -2.29
C PHE A 157 -5.11 11.30 -2.93
N GLU A 158 -5.60 12.48 -2.57
CA GLU A 158 -6.77 13.08 -3.25
C GLU A 158 -6.40 13.51 -4.67
N GLY A 159 -5.23 14.14 -4.86
CA GLY A 159 -4.79 14.70 -6.12
C GLY A 159 -3.41 14.22 -6.57
N ILE A 160 -3.16 14.34 -7.88
CA ILE A 160 -1.88 13.95 -8.50
C ILE A 160 -0.70 14.82 -8.03
N GLY A 161 -0.94 16.09 -7.70
CA GLY A 161 0.11 17.00 -7.22
C GLY A 161 0.77 16.51 -5.93
N ASP A 162 -0.03 16.09 -4.94
CA ASP A 162 0.47 15.57 -3.68
C ASP A 162 1.13 14.18 -3.83
N LEU A 163 0.62 13.36 -4.75
CA LEU A 163 1.28 12.11 -5.14
C LEU A 163 2.69 12.37 -5.70
N VAL A 164 2.84 13.37 -6.58
CA VAL A 164 4.15 13.76 -7.15
C VAL A 164 5.08 14.27 -6.05
N LYS A 165 4.61 15.11 -5.12
CA LYS A 165 5.41 15.54 -3.95
C LYS A 165 5.91 14.35 -3.13
N CYS A 166 5.06 13.34 -2.90
CA CYS A 166 5.48 12.13 -2.20
C CYS A 166 6.54 11.36 -2.98
N LEU A 167 6.39 11.23 -4.31
CA LEU A 167 7.37 10.57 -5.16
C LEU A 167 8.73 11.28 -5.11
N GLU A 168 8.73 12.62 -5.20
CA GLU A 168 9.94 13.44 -5.05
C GLU A 168 10.58 13.25 -3.67
N ALA A 169 9.79 13.25 -2.60
CA ALA A 169 10.29 13.01 -1.25
C ALA A 169 10.97 11.63 -1.11
N ILE A 170 10.40 10.58 -1.72
CA ILE A 170 11.02 9.23 -1.72
C ILE A 170 12.32 9.24 -2.52
N LEU A 171 12.38 9.93 -3.66
CA LEU A 171 13.56 10.00 -4.53
C LEU A 171 14.72 10.78 -3.91
N LEU A 172 14.41 11.73 -3.03
CA LEU A 172 15.38 12.58 -2.34
C LEU A 172 15.75 12.06 -0.94
N ASP A 173 15.11 10.99 -0.46
CA ASP A 173 15.37 10.41 0.86
C ASP A 173 16.75 9.70 0.87
N PRO A 174 17.73 10.21 1.64
CA PRO A 174 19.09 9.65 1.63
C PRO A 174 19.17 8.25 2.24
N GLU A 175 18.17 7.83 3.00
CA GLU A 175 18.11 6.49 3.61
C GLU A 175 17.34 5.50 2.73
N VAL A 176 17.06 5.84 1.48
CA VAL A 176 16.31 4.96 0.57
C VAL A 176 16.99 4.82 -0.78
N VAL A 177 17.05 3.56 -1.25
CA VAL A 177 17.46 3.23 -2.62
C VAL A 177 16.25 2.78 -3.41
N VAL A 178 15.87 3.56 -4.43
CA VAL A 178 14.80 3.18 -5.36
C VAL A 178 15.37 2.25 -6.44
N LEU A 179 14.87 1.02 -6.47
CA LEU A 179 15.28 -0.02 -7.43
C LEU A 179 14.44 0.00 -8.70
N ARG A 180 13.14 0.30 -8.58
CA ARG A 180 12.20 0.28 -9.69
C ARG A 180 11.03 1.21 -9.44
N ILE A 181 10.55 1.84 -10.50
CA ILE A 181 9.27 2.55 -10.51
C ILE A 181 8.41 1.96 -11.62
N LYS A 182 7.18 1.60 -11.29
CA LYS A 182 6.14 1.19 -12.24
C LYS A 182 5.02 2.22 -12.21
N ASN A 183 5.03 3.13 -13.18
CA ASN A 183 3.98 4.13 -13.35
C ASN A 183 2.80 3.52 -14.11
N ARG A 184 1.74 3.13 -13.40
CA ARG A 184 0.52 2.66 -14.06
C ARG A 184 -0.42 3.80 -14.40
N LEU A 185 -0.21 5.02 -13.89
CA LEU A 185 -1.01 6.21 -14.22
C LEU A 185 -0.69 6.77 -15.62
N ASP A 186 0.38 6.30 -16.25
CA ASP A 186 0.73 6.68 -17.61
C ASP A 186 -0.42 6.35 -18.58
N LYS A 187 -0.73 7.27 -19.49
CA LYS A 187 -1.78 7.07 -20.50
C LYS A 187 -1.47 5.89 -21.43
N SER A 188 -0.18 5.59 -21.63
CA SER A 188 0.26 4.45 -22.43
C SER A 188 0.17 3.11 -21.69
N TYR A 189 -0.16 3.10 -20.40
CA TYR A 189 -0.29 1.87 -19.63
C TYR A 189 -1.59 1.13 -19.98
N ASP A 190 -1.44 -0.11 -20.46
CA ASP A 190 -2.59 -0.98 -20.76
C ASP A 190 -3.35 -1.36 -19.47
N SER A 191 -4.55 -0.80 -19.33
CA SER A 191 -5.48 -1.07 -18.22
C SER A 191 -5.79 -2.54 -18.00
N SER A 192 -5.84 -3.31 -19.09
CA SER A 192 -6.33 -4.67 -19.08
C SER A 192 -5.42 -5.54 -18.21
N LEU A 193 -4.13 -5.22 -18.15
CA LEU A 193 -3.11 -5.90 -17.34
C LEU A 193 -3.31 -5.74 -15.83
N SER A 194 -4.15 -4.81 -15.40
CA SER A 194 -4.45 -4.57 -13.99
C SER A 194 -5.94 -4.52 -13.70
N ALA A 195 -6.79 -5.04 -14.59
CA ALA A 195 -8.25 -4.95 -14.43
C ALA A 195 -8.74 -3.51 -14.12
N GLY A 196 -8.09 -2.51 -14.72
CA GLY A 196 -8.43 -1.10 -14.51
C GLY A 196 -7.71 -0.42 -13.33
N TYR A 197 -6.99 -1.14 -12.47
CA TYR A 197 -6.26 -0.52 -11.34
C TYR A 197 -5.09 0.34 -11.81
N ARG A 198 -4.86 1.45 -11.09
CA ARG A 198 -3.82 2.42 -11.38
C ARG A 198 -3.17 2.91 -10.10
N ASP A 199 -1.85 3.01 -10.12
CA ASP A 199 -0.99 3.47 -9.04
C ASP A 199 0.41 3.77 -9.59
N VAL A 200 1.25 4.39 -8.77
CA VAL A 200 2.71 4.37 -8.96
C VAL A 200 3.28 3.41 -7.93
N ALA A 201 3.82 2.29 -8.37
CA ALA A 201 4.42 1.28 -7.49
C ALA A 201 5.94 1.39 -7.54
N LEU A 202 6.57 1.48 -6.38
CA LEU A 202 8.02 1.53 -6.23
C LEU A 202 8.53 0.27 -5.55
N ASN A 203 9.66 -0.25 -6.02
CA ASN A 203 10.49 -1.17 -5.23
C ASN A 203 11.65 -0.39 -4.63
N VAL A 204 11.79 -0.46 -3.31
CA VAL A 204 12.76 0.33 -2.54
C VAL A 204 13.50 -0.55 -1.54
N ARG A 205 14.72 -0.14 -1.17
CA ARG A 205 15.43 -0.65 0.01
C ARG A 205 15.61 0.49 1.00
N ILE A 206 15.51 0.19 2.28
CA ILE A 206 15.79 1.14 3.36
C ILE A 206 17.24 0.89 3.78
N VAL A 207 18.08 1.90 3.62
CA VAL A 207 19.53 1.86 3.88
C VAL A 207 19.93 2.83 4.98
N SER A 208 19.04 3.06 5.95
CA SER A 208 19.36 3.79 7.18
C SER A 208 20.43 3.04 7.98
N GLU A 209 21.11 3.75 8.88
CA GLU A 209 22.09 3.16 9.81
C GLU A 209 21.49 1.97 10.57
N GLU A 210 20.27 2.14 11.13
CA GLU A 210 19.50 1.08 11.79
C GLU A 210 19.26 -0.14 10.89
N ALA A 211 18.94 0.07 9.60
CA ALA A 211 18.72 -1.04 8.67
C ALA A 211 20.02 -1.81 8.37
N ILE A 212 21.14 -1.10 8.26
CA ILE A 212 22.46 -1.68 8.01
C ILE A 212 22.93 -2.49 9.22
N GLU A 213 22.83 -1.92 10.43
CA GLU A 213 23.21 -2.58 11.68
C GLU A 213 22.43 -3.90 11.91
N LEU A 214 21.15 -3.92 11.49
CA LEU A 214 20.28 -5.09 11.59
C LEU A 214 20.38 -6.03 10.38
N ALA A 215 21.25 -5.76 9.40
CA ALA A 215 21.39 -6.51 8.15
C ALA A 215 20.06 -6.65 7.36
N LEU A 216 19.27 -5.57 7.35
CA LEU A 216 17.98 -5.42 6.67
C LEU A 216 18.07 -4.59 5.39
N ASP A 217 19.20 -3.92 5.14
CA ASP A 217 19.44 -2.98 4.03
C ASP A 217 19.41 -3.61 2.63
N THR A 218 19.38 -4.95 2.56
CA THR A 218 19.20 -5.71 1.33
C THR A 218 17.73 -6.01 1.02
N HIS A 219 16.82 -5.87 1.99
CA HIS A 219 15.42 -6.28 1.84
C HIS A 219 14.65 -5.31 0.95
N VAL A 220 13.97 -5.85 -0.07
CA VAL A 220 13.16 -5.06 -1.00
C VAL A 220 11.72 -4.94 -0.49
N CYS A 221 11.26 -3.70 -0.39
CA CYS A 221 9.90 -3.34 -0.06
C CYS A 221 9.13 -2.83 -1.28
N GLU A 222 7.82 -2.99 -1.29
CA GLU A 222 6.93 -2.36 -2.28
C GLU A 222 6.16 -1.18 -1.66
N VAL A 223 6.22 -0.01 -2.28
CA VAL A 223 5.43 1.17 -1.89
C VAL A 223 4.48 1.52 -3.02
N GLN A 224 3.19 1.62 -2.72
CA GLN A 224 2.16 1.98 -3.70
C GLN A 224 1.62 3.38 -3.41
N LEU A 225 1.77 4.31 -4.37
CA LEU A 225 1.15 5.62 -4.33
C LEU A 225 -0.13 5.58 -5.16
N ILE A 226 -1.28 5.84 -4.53
CA ILE A 226 -2.58 5.55 -5.12
C ILE A 226 -3.48 6.78 -5.03
N LEU A 227 -4.11 7.19 -6.12
CA LEU A 227 -5.18 8.20 -6.04
C LEU A 227 -6.41 7.60 -5.37
N LYS A 228 -7.09 8.36 -4.51
CA LYS A 228 -8.19 7.87 -3.67
C LYS A 228 -9.30 7.20 -4.46
N HIS A 229 -9.68 7.77 -5.61
CA HIS A 229 -10.68 7.15 -6.49
C HIS A 229 -10.26 5.75 -6.98
N TYR A 230 -8.97 5.51 -7.26
CA TYR A 230 -8.46 4.17 -7.59
C TYR A 230 -8.39 3.26 -6.35
N ALA A 231 -8.08 3.82 -5.18
CA ALA A 231 -8.05 3.08 -3.93
C ALA A 231 -9.46 2.62 -3.51
N GLU A 232 -10.49 3.42 -3.76
CA GLU A 232 -11.89 3.09 -3.46
C GLU A 232 -12.45 2.04 -4.40
N MET A 233 -12.00 2.01 -5.66
CA MET A 233 -12.29 0.91 -6.59
C MET A 233 -11.66 -0.41 -6.15
N LYS A 234 -10.56 -0.40 -5.37
CA LYS A 234 -10.01 -1.58 -4.69
C LYS A 234 -10.87 -2.00 -3.48
N SER A 235 -12.21 -1.96 -3.60
CA SER A 235 -13.14 -2.47 -2.59
C SER A 235 -12.91 -3.97 -2.35
N ASP A 236 -13.46 -4.54 -1.27
CA ASP A 236 -13.34 -5.99 -1.02
C ASP A 236 -13.90 -6.83 -2.21
N GLU A 237 -14.94 -6.35 -2.88
CA GLU A 237 -15.46 -6.97 -4.13
C GLU A 237 -14.57 -6.70 -5.35
N GLY A 238 -13.96 -5.52 -5.45
CA GLY A 238 -12.96 -5.24 -6.47
C GLY A 238 -11.71 -6.11 -6.31
N HIS A 239 -11.28 -6.35 -5.07
CA HIS A 239 -10.15 -7.22 -4.76
C HIS A 239 -10.46 -8.69 -5.07
N LYS A 240 -11.68 -9.16 -4.81
CA LYS A 240 -12.12 -10.50 -5.23
C LYS A 240 -12.06 -10.65 -6.76
N ARG A 241 -12.64 -9.70 -7.50
CA ARG A 241 -12.58 -9.66 -8.97
C ARG A 241 -11.14 -9.60 -9.50
N TYR A 242 -10.26 -8.85 -8.85
CA TYR A 242 -8.84 -8.83 -9.17
C TYR A 242 -8.18 -10.20 -8.97
N VAL A 243 -8.46 -10.86 -7.84
CA VAL A 243 -7.90 -12.18 -7.54
C VAL A 243 -8.40 -13.22 -8.55
N GLU A 244 -9.68 -13.19 -8.92
CA GLU A 244 -10.26 -14.04 -9.96
C GLU A 244 -9.59 -13.81 -11.32
N PHE A 245 -9.51 -12.55 -11.76
CA PHE A 245 -8.83 -12.16 -12.99
C PHE A 245 -7.36 -12.61 -13.01
N ARG A 246 -6.63 -12.39 -11.91
CA ARG A 246 -5.21 -12.78 -11.77
C ARG A 246 -5.05 -14.30 -11.80
N ASN A 247 -5.87 -15.03 -11.04
CA ASN A 247 -5.82 -16.48 -10.99
C ASN A 247 -6.12 -17.11 -12.37
N ALA A 248 -7.04 -16.52 -13.15
CA ALA A 248 -7.32 -16.96 -14.51
C ALA A 248 -6.11 -16.83 -15.45
N ARG A 249 -5.16 -15.96 -15.13
CA ARG A 249 -3.91 -15.75 -15.89
C ARG A 249 -2.72 -16.55 -15.33
N ALA A 250 -2.93 -17.36 -14.29
CA ALA A 250 -1.88 -18.05 -13.53
C ALA A 250 -0.81 -17.11 -12.94
N GLU A 251 -1.20 -15.86 -12.63
CA GLU A 251 -0.37 -14.84 -11.98
C GLU A 251 -0.58 -14.75 -10.44
#